data_AF-A0A3C1ZS67-F1
#
_entry.id   AF-A0A3C1ZS67-F1
#
_cell.length_a   1.000
_cell.length_b   1.000
_cell.length_c   1.000
_cell.angle_alpha   90.00
_cell.angle_beta   90.00
_cell.angle_gamma   90.00
#
_symmetry.space_group_name_H-M   'P 1'
#
loop_
_entity.id
_entity.type
_entity.pdbx_description
1 polymer ?
#
loop_
_entity_poly.entity_id
_entity_poly.type
_entity_poly.pdbx_seq_one_letter_code
_entity_poly.pdbx_strand_id
1 'polypeptide(L)'
;GFYPGYLYWGTGPYNVSDLLSGLNNDPNREGSYVYSIWSTADQIIGYGCIVYGQNTCRIPGQNGERAFYSAPYGHFGLKDLTGYYQLRMVRDHRTN
;
A
#
# COMPACT_ATOMS: atom_id res chain seq x y z
N GLY A 1 -12.03 -16.63 3.52
CA GLY A 1 -12.68 -15.59 2.68
C GLY A 1 -11.83 -14.34 2.69
N PHE A 2 -12.26 -13.26 2.01
CA PHE A 2 -11.51 -11.99 1.91
C PHE A 2 -12.12 -10.88 2.78
N TYR A 3 -12.70 -11.25 3.93
CA TYR A 3 -13.35 -10.26 4.79
C TYR A 3 -12.29 -9.41 5.49
N PRO A 4 -12.25 -8.09 5.25
CA PRO A 4 -11.20 -7.19 5.75
C PRO A 4 -11.37 -6.81 7.23
N GLY A 5 -12.39 -7.35 7.90
CA GLY A 5 -12.72 -6.99 9.28
C GLY A 5 -13.56 -5.71 9.37
N TYR A 6 -13.64 -5.17 10.59
CA TYR A 6 -14.35 -3.93 10.89
C TYR A 6 -13.61 -3.09 11.94
N LEU A 7 -13.95 -1.80 12.01
CA LEU A 7 -13.50 -0.89 13.07
C LEU A 7 -14.42 -0.96 14.28
N TYR A 8 -13.86 -0.96 15.48
CA TYR A 8 -14.63 -0.84 16.72
C TYR A 8 -13.97 0.21 17.63
N TRP A 9 -14.70 1.25 18.01
CA TRP A 9 -14.20 2.34 18.86
C TRP A 9 -12.87 3.00 18.42
N GLY A 10 -12.66 3.13 17.10
CA GLY A 10 -11.44 3.75 16.55
C GLY A 10 -10.21 2.84 16.59
N THR A 11 -10.35 1.59 17.04
CA THR A 11 -9.33 0.55 16.98
C THR A 11 -9.77 -0.58 16.04
N GLY A 12 -8.81 -1.30 15.47
CA GLY A 12 -9.06 -2.37 14.49
C GLY A 12 -7.94 -2.50 13.46
N PRO A 13 -8.15 -3.26 12.37
CA PRO A 13 -9.36 -4.04 12.07
C PRO A 13 -9.54 -5.29 12.96
N TYR A 14 -10.77 -5.56 13.37
CA TYR A 14 -11.17 -6.78 14.09
C TYR A 14 -11.85 -7.79 13.16
N ASN A 15 -11.76 -9.09 13.48
CA ASN A 15 -12.30 -10.19 12.68
C ASN A 15 -11.81 -10.19 11.22
N VAL A 16 -10.55 -9.80 11.00
CA VAL A 16 -9.89 -10.01 9.70
C VAL A 16 -9.84 -11.50 9.43
N SER A 17 -10.23 -11.92 8.23
CA SER A 17 -10.21 -13.33 7.86
C SER A 17 -8.82 -13.95 7.98
N ASP A 18 -8.74 -15.24 8.32
CA ASP A 18 -7.47 -15.97 8.46
C ASP A 18 -6.59 -15.93 7.21
N LEU A 19 -7.20 -15.89 6.02
CA LEU A 19 -6.49 -15.75 4.76
C LEU A 19 -5.70 -14.44 4.69
N LEU A 20 -6.36 -13.30 4.96
CA LEU A 20 -5.72 -11.99 4.93
C LEU A 20 -4.72 -11.83 6.08
N SER A 21 -5.05 -12.37 7.26
CA SER A 21 -4.13 -12.42 8.39
C SER A 21 -2.89 -13.24 8.08
N GLY A 22 -3.03 -14.39 7.40
CA GLY A 22 -1.93 -15.22 6.94
C GLY A 22 -1.05 -14.48 5.93
N LEU A 23 -1.64 -13.87 4.90
CA LEU A 23 -0.92 -13.09 3.88
C LEU A 23 -0.13 -11.92 4.49
N ASN A 24 -0.72 -11.18 5.44
CA ASN A 24 -0.03 -10.06 6.08
C ASN A 24 1.10 -10.51 7.02
N ASN A 25 1.06 -11.75 7.53
CA ASN A 25 2.08 -12.30 8.42
C ASN A 25 3.10 -13.19 7.68
N ASP A 26 2.93 -13.45 6.38
CA ASP A 26 3.86 -14.28 5.62
C ASP A 26 5.18 -13.52 5.40
N PRO A 27 6.31 -13.99 5.94
CA PRO A 27 7.60 -13.37 5.66
C PRO A 27 8.08 -13.66 4.23
N ASN A 28 7.51 -14.66 3.56
CA ASN A 28 7.83 -15.01 2.19
C ASN A 28 7.05 -14.12 1.23
N ARG A 29 7.76 -13.18 0.63
CA ARG A 29 7.22 -12.21 -0.30
C ARG A 29 6.89 -12.87 -1.64
N GLU A 30 5.86 -12.39 -2.33
CA GLU A 30 5.56 -12.80 -3.73
C GLU A 30 6.72 -12.50 -4.69
N GLY A 31 7.64 -11.60 -4.34
CA GLY A 31 8.86 -11.32 -5.11
C GLY A 31 10.06 -10.98 -4.22
N SER A 32 11.28 -11.18 -4.75
CA SER A 32 12.54 -10.87 -4.04
C SER A 32 12.65 -9.40 -3.64
N TYR A 33 12.01 -8.50 -4.38
CA TYR A 33 11.91 -7.09 -4.08
C TYR A 33 10.46 -6.61 -4.24
N VAL A 34 9.89 -6.07 -3.15
CA VAL A 34 8.52 -5.56 -3.08
C VAL A 34 8.56 -4.07 -2.80
N TYR A 35 7.81 -3.28 -3.56
CA TYR A 35 7.72 -1.84 -3.39
C TYR A 35 6.28 -1.37 -3.47
N SER A 36 5.98 -0.23 -2.85
CA SER A 36 4.71 0.47 -3.05
C SER A 36 4.94 1.89 -3.59
N ILE A 37 4.01 2.33 -4.43
CA ILE A 37 3.90 3.73 -4.84
C ILE A 37 2.49 4.18 -4.47
N TRP A 38 2.37 5.22 -3.64
CA TRP A 38 1.09 5.64 -3.07
C TRP A 38 1.04 7.15 -2.85
N SER A 39 -0.14 7.69 -2.56
CA SER A 39 -0.33 9.13 -2.42
C SER A 39 -1.41 9.49 -1.42
N THR A 40 -1.15 10.49 -0.58
CA THR A 40 -2.22 11.05 0.27
C THR A 40 -3.26 11.83 -0.51
N ALA A 41 -2.98 12.17 -1.77
CA ALA A 41 -3.92 12.79 -2.70
C ALA A 41 -4.79 11.75 -3.44
N ASP A 42 -4.72 10.47 -3.07
CA ASP A 42 -5.58 9.42 -3.62
C ASP A 42 -7.05 9.70 -3.29
N GLN A 43 -7.82 10.05 -4.31
CA GLN A 43 -9.24 10.38 -4.20
C GLN A 43 -10.18 9.16 -4.11
N ILE A 44 -9.67 7.94 -4.32
CA ILE A 44 -10.47 6.70 -4.31
C ILE A 44 -10.41 6.04 -2.93
N ILE A 45 -9.21 5.86 -2.39
CA ILE A 45 -9.05 5.37 -1.01
C ILE A 45 -9.38 6.50 -0.03
N GLY A 46 -8.98 7.74 -0.35
CA GLY A 46 -9.20 8.90 0.51
C GLY A 46 -8.38 8.86 1.80
N TYR A 47 -8.60 9.85 2.67
CA TYR A 47 -8.08 9.90 4.04
C TYR A 47 -6.58 9.61 4.20
N GLY A 48 -5.75 9.99 3.23
CA GLY A 48 -4.31 9.72 3.27
C GLY A 48 -3.95 8.23 3.17
N CYS A 49 -4.79 7.44 2.50
CA CYS A 49 -4.69 5.98 2.40
C CYS A 49 -4.93 5.22 3.71
N ILE A 50 -5.55 5.85 4.70
CA ILE A 50 -5.81 5.24 6.01
C ILE A 50 -7.15 4.51 6.00
N VAL A 51 -7.12 3.19 6.19
CA VAL A 51 -8.29 2.36 6.46
C VAL A 51 -8.09 1.69 7.81
N TYR A 52 -9.05 1.90 8.71
CA TYR A 52 -9.00 1.37 10.08
C TYR A 52 -7.72 1.70 10.87
N GLY A 53 -7.22 2.93 10.70
CA GLY A 53 -6.01 3.41 11.37
C GLY A 53 -4.70 2.94 10.76
N GLN A 54 -4.75 2.17 9.66
CA GLN A 54 -3.57 1.66 8.97
C GLN A 54 -3.49 2.20 7.54
N ASN A 55 -2.27 2.54 7.09
CA ASN A 55 -2.05 2.86 5.69
C ASN A 55 -2.03 1.57 4.87
N THR A 56 -3.12 1.30 4.15
CA THR A 56 -3.31 0.05 3.41
C THR A 56 -2.59 0.01 2.07
N CYS A 57 -1.94 1.10 1.66
CA CYS A 57 -1.10 1.11 0.46
C CYS A 57 0.31 0.57 0.72
N ARG A 58 0.71 0.44 1.99
CA ARG A 58 2.01 -0.12 2.38
C ARG A 58 1.89 -1.62 2.52
N ILE A 59 2.73 -2.36 1.80
CA ILE A 59 2.76 -3.82 1.90
C ILE A 59 3.63 -4.20 3.11
N PRO A 60 3.13 -5.04 4.04
CA PRO A 60 3.94 -5.55 5.15
C PRO A 60 5.27 -6.14 4.64
N GLY A 61 6.37 -5.69 5.23
CA GLY A 61 7.70 -6.16 4.85
C GLY A 61 8.22 -5.65 3.49
N GLN A 62 7.62 -4.67 2.82
CA GLN A 62 8.18 -4.14 1.56
C GLN A 62 9.64 -3.63 1.70
N ASN A 63 10.40 -3.68 0.60
CA ASN A 63 11.77 -3.16 0.50
C ASN A 63 11.83 -1.63 0.48
N GLY A 64 10.75 -0.97 0.06
CA GLY A 64 10.69 0.49 0.07
C GLY A 64 9.39 1.02 -0.52
N GLU A 65 9.26 2.34 -0.49
CA GLU A 65 8.07 3.04 -1.00
C GLU A 65 8.42 4.38 -1.63
N ARG A 66 7.51 4.86 -2.49
CA ARG A 66 7.47 6.25 -2.95
C ARG A 66 6.10 6.85 -2.65
N ALA A 67 6.08 7.81 -1.72
CA ALA A 67 4.87 8.54 -1.34
C ALA A 67 4.79 9.90 -2.05
N PHE A 68 3.58 10.28 -2.44
CA PHE A 68 3.25 11.60 -2.98
C PHE A 68 2.15 12.26 -2.15
N TYR A 69 2.01 13.58 -2.25
CA TYR A 69 1.15 14.33 -1.33
C TYR A 69 0.24 15.35 -1.99
N SER A 70 0.30 15.47 -3.32
CA SER A 70 -0.45 16.49 -4.06
C SER A 70 -0.77 16.04 -5.48
N ALA A 71 -1.69 16.76 -6.12
CA ALA A 71 -1.87 16.68 -7.57
C ALA A 71 -0.53 16.93 -8.30
N PRO A 72 -0.31 16.31 -9.48
CA PRO A 72 -1.24 15.44 -10.21
C PRO A 72 -1.23 13.96 -9.75
N TYR A 73 -0.55 13.61 -8.65
CA TYR A 73 -0.39 12.25 -8.16
C TYR A 73 -1.60 11.72 -7.38
N GLY A 74 -2.81 11.84 -7.95
CA GLY A 74 -4.00 11.14 -7.44
C GLY A 74 -3.96 9.64 -7.76
N HIS A 75 -5.03 8.91 -7.46
CA HIS A 75 -5.11 7.44 -7.62
C HIS A 75 -4.62 6.97 -9.00
N PHE A 76 -5.18 7.54 -10.07
CA PHE A 76 -4.80 7.23 -11.45
C PHE A 76 -3.48 7.88 -11.87
N GLY A 77 -3.22 9.10 -11.39
CA GLY A 77 -2.00 9.84 -11.71
C GLY A 77 -0.74 9.14 -11.22
N LEU A 78 -0.81 8.40 -10.11
CA LEU A 78 0.29 7.56 -9.66
C LEU A 78 0.69 6.52 -10.70
N LYS A 79 -0.26 5.79 -11.28
CA LYS A 79 0.02 4.78 -12.30
C LYS A 79 0.73 5.42 -13.51
N ASP A 80 0.25 6.56 -13.97
CA ASP A 80 0.67 7.12 -15.26
C ASP A 80 1.91 8.04 -15.14
N LEU A 81 2.09 8.71 -14.00
CA LEU A 81 3.11 9.78 -13.83
C LEU A 81 4.33 9.35 -13.03
N THR A 82 4.41 8.07 -12.62
CA THR A 82 5.52 7.55 -11.80
C THR A 82 6.38 6.51 -12.50
N GLY A 83 6.29 6.40 -13.83
CA GLY A 83 7.06 5.43 -14.63
C GLY A 83 8.57 5.47 -14.35
N TYR A 84 9.11 6.66 -14.04
CA TYR A 84 10.48 6.82 -13.55
C TYR A 84 10.80 5.93 -12.34
N TYR A 85 9.98 6.01 -11.29
CA TYR A 85 10.15 5.24 -10.06
C TYR A 85 9.86 3.77 -10.26
N GLN A 86 8.84 3.44 -11.07
CA GLN A 86 8.52 2.06 -11.42
C GLN A 86 9.72 1.35 -12.08
N LEU A 87 10.36 2.00 -13.06
CA LEU A 87 11.54 1.45 -13.73
C LEU A 87 12.71 1.25 -12.75
N ARG A 88 12.97 2.22 -11.86
CA ARG A 88 14.03 2.12 -10.85
C ARG A 88 13.79 0.98 -9.85
N MET A 89 12.54 0.79 -9.42
CA MET A 89 12.17 -0.28 -8.49
C MET A 89 12.35 -1.66 -9.12
N VAL A 90 11.94 -1.81 -10.38
CA VAL A 90 12.03 -3.09 -11.11
C VAL A 90 13.47 -3.41 -11.51
N ARG A 91 14.18 -2.45 -12.11
CA ARG A 91 15.51 -2.69 -12.71
C ARG A 91 16.65 -2.54 -11.71
N ASP A 92 16.61 -1.47 -10.92
CA ASP A 92 17.75 -1.04 -10.10
C ASP A 92 17.54 -1.36 -8.61
N HIS A 93 16.33 -1.80 -8.24
CA HIS A 93 15.91 -2.07 -6.86
C HIS A 93 16.11 -0.84 -5.95
N ARG A 94 15.72 0.33 -6.45
CA ARG A 94 15.80 1.63 -5.75
C ARG A 94 14.51 2.42 -5.83
N THR A 95 14.28 3.27 -4.84
CA THR A 95 13.05 4.09 -4.70
C THR A 95 13.24 5.56 -4.99
N ASN A 96 14.48 6.05 -4.96
CA ASN A 96 14.81 7.36 -5.49
C ASN A 96 15.10 7.19 -6.94
#